data_AF-A0A528BAA3-F1
#
_entry.id   AF-A0A528BAA3-F1
#
_cell.length_a   1.000
_cell.length_b   1.000
_cell.length_c   1.000
_cell.angle_alpha   90.00
_cell.angle_beta   90.00
_cell.angle_gamma   90.00
#
_symmetry.space_group_name_H-M   'P 1'
#
loop_
_entity.id
_entity.type
_entity.pdbx_description
1 polymer ?
#
loop_
_entity_poly.entity_id
_entity_poly.type
_entity_poly.pdbx_seq_one_letter_code
_entity_poly.pdbx_strand_id
1 'polypeptide(L)'
;MNRISAGSLSRRSFLAQAAAFAAAGALVRPALGATGQGIPPVDATFLFVADVHACRMASGLSPNCQQEGKTDAALLRSVAALNAIGEKDWPAEINGIATGLRSAGSRIGTPLGLVVGGDMTDDGGGQVTQPSEGTQLLQFSHRYQQGVGPDRVHLPVYVGLG
;
A
#
# COMPACT_ATOMS: atom_id res chain seq x y z
N MET A 1 -85.69 10.77 -11.06
CA MET A 1 -84.72 10.63 -12.17
C MET A 1 -83.44 10.02 -11.63
N ASN A 2 -83.01 8.93 -12.29
CA ASN A 2 -81.72 8.23 -12.29
C ASN A 2 -81.15 7.63 -10.99
N ARG A 3 -81.49 6.36 -10.75
CA ARG A 3 -80.63 5.43 -9.98
C ARG A 3 -79.50 4.94 -10.87
N ILE A 4 -78.25 5.22 -10.50
CA ILE A 4 -77.05 4.63 -11.12
C ILE A 4 -76.91 3.21 -10.55
N SER A 5 -77.06 2.20 -11.40
CA SER A 5 -76.75 0.81 -11.05
C SER A 5 -75.23 0.64 -11.00
N ALA A 6 -74.69 0.34 -9.82
CA ALA A 6 -73.32 -0.14 -9.69
C ALA A 6 -73.29 -1.59 -10.22
N GLY A 7 -72.73 -1.77 -11.42
CA GLY A 7 -72.55 -3.09 -12.03
C GLY A 7 -71.69 -4.00 -11.15
N SER A 8 -72.14 -5.24 -10.99
CA SER A 8 -71.37 -6.30 -10.34
C SER A 8 -70.04 -6.50 -11.08
N LEU A 9 -68.92 -6.23 -10.39
CA LEU A 9 -67.59 -6.63 -10.85
C LEU A 9 -67.56 -8.16 -10.87
N SER A 10 -67.55 -8.73 -12.08
CA SER A 10 -67.46 -10.18 -12.27
C SER A 10 -66.16 -10.70 -11.64
N ARG A 11 -66.26 -11.73 -10.80
CA ARG A 11 -65.11 -12.44 -10.18
C ARG A 11 -64.05 -12.84 -11.22
N ARG A 12 -64.45 -13.10 -12.47
CA ARG A 12 -63.54 -13.46 -13.56
C ARG A 12 -62.65 -12.28 -13.97
N SER A 13 -63.18 -11.07 -13.99
CA SER A 13 -62.43 -9.85 -14.33
C SER A 13 -61.43 -9.47 -13.24
N PHE A 14 -61.73 -9.79 -11.98
CA PHE A 14 -60.83 -9.58 -10.85
C PHE A 14 -59.67 -10.57 -10.87
N LEU A 15 -59.95 -11.85 -11.12
CA LEU A 15 -58.91 -12.89 -11.22
C LEU A 15 -57.99 -12.67 -12.43
N ALA A 16 -58.53 -12.22 -13.56
CA ALA A 16 -57.72 -11.90 -14.74
C ALA A 16 -56.76 -10.72 -14.49
N GLN A 17 -57.21 -9.68 -13.78
CA GLN A 17 -56.35 -8.55 -13.42
C GLN A 17 -55.30 -8.93 -12.36
N ALA A 18 -55.65 -9.78 -11.40
CA ALA A 18 -54.69 -10.29 -10.41
C ALA A 18 -53.59 -11.15 -11.06
N ALA A 19 -53.95 -12.00 -12.03
CA ALA A 19 -53.00 -12.80 -12.78
C ALA A 19 -52.07 -11.94 -13.66
N ALA A 20 -52.60 -10.89 -14.30
CA ALA A 20 -51.80 -9.95 -15.09
C ALA A 20 -50.81 -9.15 -14.22
N PHE A 21 -51.20 -8.74 -13.02
CA PHE A 21 -50.29 -8.09 -12.05
C PHE A 21 -49.19 -9.03 -11.56
N ALA A 22 -49.49 -10.30 -11.31
CA ALA A 22 -48.50 -11.30 -10.92
C ALA A 22 -47.49 -11.60 -12.04
N ALA A 23 -47.95 -11.64 -13.30
CA ALA A 23 -47.08 -11.84 -14.45
C ALA A 23 -46.16 -10.64 -14.72
N ALA A 24 -46.65 -9.40 -14.50
CA ALA A 24 -45.83 -8.20 -14.62
C ALA A 24 -44.75 -8.10 -13.53
N GLY A 25 -45.03 -8.57 -12.32
CA GLY A 25 -44.05 -8.62 -11.22
C GLY A 25 -42.96 -9.69 -11.39
N ALA A 26 -43.22 -10.75 -12.14
CA ALA A 26 -42.25 -11.83 -12.39
C ALA A 26 -41.20 -11.47 -13.46
N LEU A 27 -41.46 -10.46 -14.30
CA LEU A 27 -40.56 -10.03 -15.38
C LEU A 27 -39.60 -8.91 -14.96
N VAL A 28 -39.84 -8.25 -13.83
CA VAL A 28 -38.91 -7.27 -13.25
C VAL A 28 -38.11 -7.99 -12.17
N ARG A 29 -37.11 -8.76 -12.59
CA ARG A 29 -35.99 -9.07 -11.70
C ARG A 29 -35.18 -7.78 -11.57
N PRO A 30 -35.18 -7.09 -10.42
CA PRO A 30 -34.23 -6.01 -10.27
C PRO A 30 -32.85 -6.68 -10.27
N ALA A 31 -31.96 -6.23 -11.16
CA ALA A 31 -30.57 -6.64 -11.17
C ALA A 31 -29.85 -6.02 -9.94
N LEU A 32 -30.31 -6.38 -8.74
CA LEU A 32 -29.68 -6.06 -7.46
C LEU A 32 -28.55 -7.08 -7.26
N GLY A 33 -27.53 -6.98 -8.09
CA GLY A 33 -26.39 -7.90 -8.06
C GLY A 33 -25.15 -7.39 -8.78
N ALA A 34 -25.16 -6.14 -9.25
CA ALA A 34 -23.98 -5.48 -9.81
C ALA A 34 -23.52 -4.33 -8.91
N THR A 35 -23.43 -4.56 -7.59
CA THR A 35 -22.74 -3.64 -6.69
C THR A 35 -21.26 -3.97 -6.68
N GLY A 36 -20.54 -3.51 -7.71
CA GLY A 36 -19.10 -3.62 -7.84
C GLY A 36 -18.60 -5.05 -7.96
N GLN A 37 -17.71 -5.31 -8.92
CA GLN A 37 -16.74 -6.37 -8.63
C GLN A 37 -16.02 -5.90 -7.38
N GLY A 38 -16.36 -6.48 -6.22
CA GLY A 38 -15.64 -6.22 -4.99
C GLY A 38 -14.19 -6.52 -5.31
N ILE A 39 -13.38 -5.47 -5.43
CA ILE A 39 -11.94 -5.62 -5.50
C ILE A 39 -11.64 -6.48 -4.28
N PRO A 40 -11.18 -7.74 -4.44
CA PRO A 40 -10.82 -8.54 -3.30
C PRO A 40 -9.87 -7.66 -2.49
N PRO A 41 -10.11 -7.45 -1.19
CA PRO A 41 -9.25 -6.58 -0.41
C PRO A 41 -7.84 -7.16 -0.50
N VAL A 42 -7.03 -6.60 -1.38
CA VAL A 42 -5.61 -6.92 -1.48
C VAL A 42 -5.01 -6.21 -0.29
N ASP A 43 -4.83 -6.96 0.79
CA ASP A 43 -4.08 -6.50 1.95
C ASP A 43 -2.60 -6.71 1.65
N ALA A 44 -2.03 -5.76 0.92
CA ALA A 44 -0.62 -5.74 0.55
C ALA A 44 0.04 -4.53 1.20
N THR A 45 1.04 -4.79 2.04
CA THR A 45 1.90 -3.75 2.60
C THR A 45 3.24 -3.78 1.89
N PHE A 46 3.65 -2.64 1.33
CA PHE A 46 5.01 -2.41 0.86
C PHE A 46 5.63 -1.28 1.67
N LEU A 47 6.92 -1.37 1.94
CA LEU A 47 7.69 -0.26 2.49
C LEU A 47 8.24 0.56 1.34
N PHE A 48 8.26 1.88 1.50
CA PHE A 48 8.94 2.79 0.59
C PHE A 48 9.97 3.59 1.37
N VAL A 49 11.22 3.58 0.91
CA VAL A 49 12.30 4.44 1.39
C VAL A 49 12.90 5.20 0.22
N ALA A 50 13.36 6.42 0.47
CA ALA A 50 14.02 7.22 -0.53
C ALA A 50 15.18 7.99 0.08
N ASP A 51 16.08 8.48 -0.79
CA ASP A 51 17.14 9.42 -0.43
C ASP A 51 18.01 8.90 0.72
N VAL A 52 18.44 7.63 0.57
CA VAL A 52 19.27 6.95 1.58
C VAL A 52 20.65 7.60 1.67
N HIS A 53 21.17 8.16 0.58
CA HIS A 53 22.49 8.79 0.50
C HIS A 53 23.59 7.95 1.16
N ALA A 54 23.73 6.69 0.74
CA ALA A 54 24.76 5.80 1.26
C ALA A 54 26.16 6.33 0.87
N CYS A 55 26.91 6.78 1.88
CA CYS A 55 28.28 7.24 1.69
C CYS A 55 29.25 6.09 1.40
N ARG A 56 30.34 6.43 0.70
CA ARG A 56 31.47 5.52 0.53
C ARG A 56 32.16 5.30 1.86
N MET A 57 32.45 4.03 2.19
CA MET A 57 33.15 3.66 3.44
C MET A 57 34.38 2.77 3.23
N ALA A 58 34.48 2.07 2.09
CA ALA A 58 35.51 1.04 1.86
C ALA A 58 36.96 1.56 1.94
N SER A 59 37.18 2.83 1.59
CA SER A 59 38.49 3.49 1.60
C SER A 59 38.49 4.73 2.51
N GLY A 60 37.64 4.74 3.53
CA GLY A 60 37.33 5.92 4.34
C GLY A 60 36.06 6.63 3.89
N LEU A 61 35.49 7.42 4.81
CA LEU A 61 34.27 8.20 4.57
C LEU A 61 34.51 9.29 3.52
N SER A 62 33.55 9.48 2.61
CA SER A 62 33.50 10.69 1.77
C SER A 62 33.45 11.94 2.66
N PRO A 63 33.93 13.11 2.17
CA PRO A 63 33.92 14.35 2.95
C PRO A 63 32.53 14.63 3.55
N ASN A 64 32.50 15.19 4.76
CA ASN A 64 31.29 15.58 5.50
C ASN A 64 30.32 14.45 5.90
N CYS A 65 30.40 13.24 5.31
CA CYS A 65 29.51 12.11 5.66
C CYS A 65 29.41 11.82 7.17
N GLN A 66 30.53 11.90 7.89
CA GLN A 66 30.54 11.73 9.35
C GLN A 66 29.72 12.82 10.07
N GLN A 67 29.86 14.07 9.64
CA GLN A 67 29.21 15.24 10.24
C GLN A 67 27.70 15.22 9.94
N GLU A 68 27.34 14.73 8.75
CA GLU A 68 25.97 14.51 8.30
C GLU A 68 25.33 13.25 8.90
N GLY A 69 26.09 12.46 9.67
CA GLY A 69 25.62 11.23 10.30
C GLY A 69 25.46 10.03 9.35
N LYS A 70 25.90 10.15 8.09
CA LYS A 70 25.90 9.12 7.04
C LYS A 70 26.99 8.08 7.29
N THR A 71 26.77 7.30 8.34
CA THR A 71 27.72 6.32 8.88
C THR A 71 27.23 4.89 8.68
N ASP A 72 28.15 3.93 8.77
CA ASP A 72 27.78 2.51 8.71
C ASP A 72 26.73 2.13 9.77
N ALA A 73 26.93 2.66 10.99
CA ALA A 73 26.01 2.46 12.09
C ALA A 73 24.61 3.04 11.80
N ALA A 74 24.51 4.14 11.04
CA ALA A 74 23.22 4.68 10.64
C ALA A 74 22.50 3.77 9.63
N LEU A 75 23.23 3.21 8.66
CA LEU A 75 22.67 2.23 7.72
C LEU A 75 22.21 0.97 8.46
N LEU A 76 22.99 0.44 9.41
CA LEU A 76 22.58 -0.71 10.23
C LEU A 76 21.32 -0.40 11.06
N ARG A 77 21.22 0.80 11.64
CA ARG A 77 19.99 1.22 12.34
C ARG A 77 18.79 1.28 11.40
N SER A 78 18.98 1.77 10.17
CA SER A 78 17.93 1.78 9.15
C SER A 78 17.47 0.36 8.82
N VAL A 79 18.40 -0.55 8.53
CA VAL A 79 18.10 -1.98 8.27
C VAL A 79 17.33 -2.61 9.43
N ALA A 80 17.78 -2.40 10.67
CA ALA A 80 17.10 -2.93 11.85
C ALA A 80 15.67 -2.39 11.98
N ALA A 81 15.44 -1.11 11.70
CA ALA A 81 14.12 -0.51 11.72
C ALA A 81 13.20 -1.10 10.65
N LEU A 82 13.70 -1.28 9.43
CA LEU A 82 12.96 -1.88 8.31
C LEU A 82 12.55 -3.32 8.59
N ASN A 83 13.47 -4.11 9.17
CA ASN A 83 13.19 -5.50 9.52
C ASN A 83 12.18 -5.63 10.67
N ALA A 84 12.14 -4.66 11.59
CA ALA A 84 11.24 -4.67 12.75
C ALA A 84 9.86 -4.05 12.48
N ILE A 85 9.63 -3.44 11.30
CA ILE A 85 8.41 -2.64 11.07
C ILE A 85 7.13 -3.47 11.15
N GLY A 86 7.16 -4.74 10.71
CA GLY A 86 6.00 -5.62 10.76
C GLY A 86 5.58 -6.02 12.18
N GLU A 87 6.41 -5.69 13.18
CA GLU A 87 6.11 -5.86 14.60
C GLU A 87 5.50 -4.62 15.25
N LYS A 88 5.41 -3.51 14.51
CA LYS A 88 4.79 -2.28 14.97
C LYS A 88 3.31 -2.25 14.63
N ASP A 89 2.59 -1.35 15.30
CA ASP A 89 1.21 -1.06 15.00
C ASP A 89 1.11 0.13 14.05
N TRP A 90 0.08 0.11 13.20
CA TRP A 90 -0.30 1.28 12.44
C TRP A 90 -0.65 2.42 13.40
N PRO A 91 -0.18 3.65 13.16
CA PRO A 91 -0.42 4.76 14.06
C PRO A 91 -1.92 5.04 14.13
N ALA A 92 -2.49 4.90 15.34
CA ALA A 92 -3.87 5.32 15.59
C ALA A 92 -3.99 6.85 15.58
N GLU A 93 -2.94 7.53 16.05
CA GLU A 93 -2.85 8.98 16.13
C GLU A 93 -1.45 9.47 15.74
N ILE A 94 -1.38 10.68 15.20
CA ILE A 94 -0.14 11.44 14.99
C ILE A 94 -0.35 12.83 15.61
N ASN A 95 0.52 13.22 16.54
CA ASN A 95 0.40 14.48 17.28
C ASN A 95 -0.97 14.69 17.95
N GLY A 96 -1.58 13.60 18.46
CA GLY A 96 -2.91 13.63 19.10
C GLY A 96 -4.09 13.73 18.13
N ILE A 97 -3.85 13.60 16.82
CA ILE A 97 -4.90 13.60 15.79
C ILE A 97 -5.04 12.19 15.21
N ALA A 98 -6.25 11.65 15.22
CA ALA A 98 -6.54 10.33 14.65
C ALA A 98 -6.16 10.25 13.16
N THR A 99 -5.50 9.17 12.75
CA THR A 99 -4.97 9.03 11.38
C THR A 99 -6.02 8.66 10.34
N GLY A 100 -7.15 8.07 10.76
CA GLY A 100 -8.19 7.57 9.86
C GLY A 100 -7.77 6.38 8.99
N LEU A 101 -6.59 5.81 9.21
CA LEU A 101 -6.13 4.62 8.51
C LEU A 101 -7.08 3.45 8.80
N ARG A 102 -7.41 2.66 7.77
CA ARG A 102 -8.28 1.48 7.91
C ARG A 102 -7.79 0.53 9.00
N SER A 103 -6.48 0.38 9.13
CA SER A 103 -5.82 -0.54 10.06
C SER A 103 -5.26 0.17 11.30
N ALA A 104 -5.68 1.42 11.58
CA ALA A 104 -5.23 2.18 12.75
C ALA A 104 -5.30 1.36 14.05
N GLY A 105 -4.18 1.30 14.79
CA GLY A 105 -4.07 0.56 16.05
C GLY A 105 -3.94 -0.96 15.92
N SER A 106 -3.95 -1.52 14.71
CA SER A 106 -3.62 -2.92 14.48
C SER A 106 -2.16 -3.10 14.04
N ARG A 107 -1.64 -4.32 14.17
CA ARG A 107 -0.27 -4.67 13.75
C ARG A 107 -0.10 -4.52 12.24
N ILE A 108 1.04 -3.99 11.81
CA ILE A 108 1.37 -3.77 10.38
C ILE A 108 1.43 -5.10 9.61
N GLY A 109 1.99 -6.14 10.23
CA GLY A 109 2.21 -7.42 9.56
C GLY A 109 3.46 -7.41 8.67
N THR A 110 3.83 -8.57 8.10
CA THR A 110 5.04 -8.67 7.29
C THR A 110 4.84 -7.99 5.93
N PRO A 111 5.63 -6.97 5.57
CA PRO A 111 5.55 -6.36 4.24
C PRO A 111 5.91 -7.37 3.14
N LEU A 112 5.35 -7.18 1.94
CA LEU A 112 5.65 -7.98 0.76
C LEU A 112 6.95 -7.56 0.07
N GLY A 113 7.46 -6.38 0.39
CA GLY A 113 8.72 -5.89 -0.15
C GLY A 113 9.08 -4.48 0.32
N LEU A 114 10.31 -4.12 0.03
CA LEU A 114 10.88 -2.79 0.17
C LEU A 114 11.11 -2.18 -1.20
N VAL A 115 10.53 -1.03 -1.45
CA VAL A 115 10.78 -0.21 -2.64
C VAL A 115 11.74 0.91 -2.24
N VAL A 116 12.85 1.02 -2.95
CA VAL A 116 13.85 2.07 -2.76
C VAL A 116 13.79 3.00 -3.97
N GLY A 117 13.49 4.28 -3.74
CA GLY A 117 13.51 5.32 -4.76
C GLY A 117 14.55 6.41 -4.50
N GLY A 118 14.77 7.29 -5.47
CA GLY A 118 15.62 8.48 -5.31
C GLY A 118 17.10 8.18 -5.10
N ASP A 119 17.78 9.06 -4.36
CA ASP A 119 19.24 9.07 -4.24
C ASP A 119 19.73 8.02 -3.24
N MET A 120 20.02 6.82 -3.75
CA MET A 120 20.52 5.71 -2.92
C MET A 120 21.96 5.91 -2.47
N THR A 121 22.74 6.66 -3.26
CA THR A 121 24.16 6.92 -3.04
C THR A 121 24.40 8.40 -2.86
N ASP A 122 25.38 8.76 -2.05
CA ASP A 122 25.63 10.15 -1.68
C ASP A 122 26.14 11.01 -2.85
N ASP A 123 27.01 10.45 -3.68
CA ASP A 123 27.65 11.21 -4.77
C ASP A 123 26.86 11.18 -6.10
N GLY A 124 25.62 10.67 -6.06
CA GLY A 124 24.50 10.95 -6.98
C GLY A 124 24.76 11.05 -8.48
N GLY A 125 25.83 10.46 -9.02
CA GLY A 125 26.20 10.66 -10.42
C GLY A 125 26.41 12.13 -10.78
N GLY A 126 27.08 12.92 -9.92
CA GLY A 126 27.61 14.22 -10.34
C GLY A 126 28.25 14.09 -11.72
N GLN A 127 28.08 15.08 -12.61
CA GLN A 127 28.52 14.95 -14.03
C GLN A 127 30.03 14.67 -14.21
N VAL A 128 30.79 14.67 -13.11
CA VAL A 128 32.19 14.25 -13.04
C VAL A 128 32.28 13.01 -12.17
N THR A 129 32.61 11.88 -12.80
CA THR A 129 32.85 10.62 -12.11
C THR A 129 34.16 10.68 -11.33
N GLN A 130 34.13 10.55 -10.01
CA GLN A 130 35.35 10.37 -9.22
C GLN A 130 35.75 8.88 -9.12
N PRO A 131 37.06 8.59 -9.05
CA PRO A 131 37.52 7.24 -8.80
C PRO A 131 36.87 6.62 -7.56
N SER A 132 36.32 5.41 -7.73
CA SER A 132 35.65 4.61 -6.69
C SER A 132 34.25 5.07 -6.25
N GLU A 133 33.59 6.03 -6.92
CA GLU A 133 32.18 6.39 -6.62
C GLU A 133 31.23 5.19 -6.67
N GLY A 134 31.39 4.31 -7.67
CA GLY A 134 30.57 3.09 -7.81
C GLY A 134 30.64 2.13 -6.62
N THR A 135 31.62 2.28 -5.72
CA THR A 135 31.68 1.48 -4.49
C THR A 135 30.55 1.80 -3.51
N GLN A 136 29.89 2.95 -3.64
CA GLN A 136 28.71 3.31 -2.85
C GLN A 136 27.51 2.41 -3.17
N LEU A 137 27.32 2.08 -4.45
CA LEU A 137 26.31 1.10 -4.87
C LEU A 137 26.60 -0.27 -4.25
N LEU A 138 27.87 -0.66 -4.15
CA LEU A 138 28.24 -1.91 -3.48
C LEU A 138 27.92 -1.86 -1.97
N GLN A 139 28.26 -0.76 -1.29
CA GLN A 139 27.91 -0.55 0.12
C GLN A 139 26.40 -0.62 0.34
N PHE A 140 25.63 0.11 -0.46
CA PHE A 140 24.17 0.08 -0.45
C PHE A 140 23.65 -1.34 -0.69
N SER A 141 24.10 -1.99 -1.77
CA SER A 141 23.66 -3.33 -2.15
C SER A 141 23.94 -4.36 -1.05
N HIS A 142 25.06 -4.25 -0.32
CA HIS A 142 25.37 -5.17 0.77
C HIS A 142 24.35 -5.10 1.92
N ARG A 143 23.73 -3.93 2.14
CA ARG A 143 22.79 -3.69 3.25
C ARG A 143 21.33 -3.84 2.84
N TYR A 144 21.00 -3.41 1.62
CA TYR A 144 19.64 -3.40 1.09
C TYR A 144 19.37 -4.56 0.12
N GLN A 145 20.28 -5.53 0.00
CA GLN A 145 19.96 -6.83 -0.60
C GLN A 145 19.20 -7.69 0.41
N GLN A 146 18.15 -8.38 -0.06
CA GLN A 146 17.46 -9.39 0.73
C GLN A 146 18.45 -10.44 1.25
N GLY A 147 18.45 -10.69 2.55
CA GLY A 147 19.33 -11.68 3.16
C GLY A 147 18.94 -12.04 4.58
N VAL A 148 19.81 -12.82 5.21
CA VAL A 148 19.72 -13.19 6.63
C VAL A 148 20.73 -12.37 7.43
N GLY A 149 20.48 -12.24 8.74
CA GLY A 149 21.38 -11.53 9.66
C GLY A 149 20.98 -10.08 9.93
N PRO A 150 21.68 -9.40 10.85
CA PRO A 150 21.31 -8.06 11.32
C PRO A 150 21.74 -6.93 10.37
N ASP A 151 22.61 -7.22 9.42
CA ASP A 151 23.21 -6.26 8.49
C ASP A 151 22.49 -6.19 7.14
N ARG A 152 21.45 -7.01 6.93
CA ARG A 152 20.69 -7.08 5.69
C ARG A 152 19.20 -6.93 5.93
N VAL A 153 18.51 -6.34 4.96
CA VAL A 153 17.04 -6.35 4.94
C VAL A 153 16.52 -7.76 4.68
N HIS A 154 15.41 -8.13 5.32
CA HIS A 154 14.82 -9.48 5.21
C HIS A 154 13.73 -9.57 4.14
N LEU A 155 13.37 -8.44 3.54
CA LEU A 155 12.31 -8.29 2.56
C LEU A 155 12.89 -8.31 1.13
N PRO A 156 12.13 -8.77 0.12
CA PRO A 156 12.47 -8.54 -1.28
C PRO A 156 12.62 -7.04 -1.55
N VAL A 157 13.67 -6.65 -2.29
CA VAL A 157 13.98 -5.23 -2.56
C VAL A 157 13.83 -4.90 -4.04
N TYR A 158 13.08 -3.83 -4.31
CA TYR A 158 12.85 -3.28 -5.63
C TYR A 158 13.48 -1.89 -5.69
N VAL A 159 14.33 -1.66 -6.70
CA VAL A 159 15.20 -0.49 -6.81
C VAL A 159 14.76 0.34 -8.00
N GLY A 160 14.31 1.57 -7.76
CA GLY A 160 14.08 2.59 -8.77
C GLY A 160 15.17 3.66 -8.67
N LEU A 161 16.12 3.65 -9.62
CA LEU A 161 17.21 4.62 -9.64
C LEU A 161 16.67 6.02 -9.99
N GLY A 162 17.09 7.02 -9.21
CA GLY A 162 16.87 8.44 -9.45
C GLY A 162 17.78 9.02 -10.54
#